data_AF-L0ET42-F1
#
_entry.id   AF-L0ET42-F1
#
_cell.length_a   1.000
_cell.length_b   1.000
_cell.length_c   1.000
_cell.angle_alpha   90.00
_cell.angle_beta   90.00
_cell.angle_gamma   90.00
#
_symmetry.space_group_name_H-M   'P 1'
#
loop_
_entity.id
_entity.type
_entity.pdbx_description
1 polymer ?
#
loop_
_entity_poly.entity_id
_entity_poly.type
_entity_poly.pdbx_seq_one_letter_code
_entity_poly.pdbx_strand_id
1 'polypeptide(L)'
;MFVFVLSSCQFNEFFYQDKSSESVVGPSSHPQIVEKLRDKNSRIRLDIEQHFRIVSGYGGEYHNKKVELLLARIVGALTRVSGSSKHLYRVIILNSSSVNAFALPGGNLYVTRGLLALCNDASEVAAVLAHEMAHIILNHGVERQQEQQKSFNQLAMSDMVPSDITEKQMFAQKKLQLAAFSRNQELQADATSVRMLSKAGYDPYAAVRFLSLMSEYNKFALIYADSKQNFNFLANHPSTPQRIQLIRLAAANFSVDENVGERGRDYYLLGIDGLLYSDVPENGFLLGQTFFNKTLGISFDIPFGFQGGTKSEVLLAVSHDGVTIRFDTIDNFNNMSLINYIKSGWVKGINLETIKSVKINDLDAITSKAFVDRWSFDVTIISYQRYILRLITAVPKDSNALEATTEVLRNSFHRMSSNEINKLKPLYVRILQVQPNDSIEKLAKKIQGTDRSIEFFKIINEIKDNAVFRSKGLIKVISE
;
A
#
# COMPACT_ATOMS: atom_id res chain seq x y z
N MET A 1 41.47 -46.56 -75.30
CA MET A 1 42.92 -46.53 -75.55
C MET A 1 43.57 -45.80 -74.37
N PHE A 2 44.23 -46.56 -73.47
CA PHE A 2 45.18 -46.15 -72.42
C PHE A 2 44.69 -45.22 -71.28
N VAL A 3 44.99 -45.37 -69.98
CA VAL A 3 45.73 -46.35 -69.15
C VAL A 3 45.32 -46.10 -67.68
N PHE A 4 45.28 -47.15 -66.86
CA PHE A 4 45.24 -47.11 -65.39
C PHE A 4 46.67 -47.06 -64.83
N VAL A 5 46.95 -46.23 -63.82
CA VAL A 5 48.02 -46.48 -62.83
C VAL A 5 47.56 -46.03 -61.44
N LEU A 6 47.73 -46.96 -60.49
CA LEU A 6 47.48 -46.93 -59.04
C LEU A 6 48.67 -46.32 -58.28
N SER A 7 48.39 -45.77 -57.08
CA SER A 7 49.19 -45.82 -55.83
C SER A 7 48.64 -44.76 -54.87
N SER A 8 48.43 -44.90 -53.55
CA SER A 8 48.50 -45.96 -52.53
C SER A 8 47.88 -45.37 -51.25
N CYS A 9 47.37 -46.22 -50.36
CA CYS A 9 46.71 -45.92 -49.08
C CYS A 9 47.54 -45.15 -48.04
N GLN A 10 46.85 -44.42 -47.16
CA GLN A 10 47.08 -44.46 -45.69
C GLN A 10 45.76 -44.18 -44.93
N PHE A 11 45.47 -45.05 -43.98
CA PHE A 11 44.35 -45.03 -43.02
C PHE A 11 44.74 -44.22 -41.77
N ASN A 12 43.79 -43.49 -41.16
CA ASN A 12 43.59 -43.45 -39.70
C ASN A 12 42.29 -42.72 -39.28
N GLU A 13 41.36 -43.50 -38.75
CA GLU A 13 40.63 -43.38 -37.46
C GLU A 13 40.12 -42.05 -36.84
N PHE A 14 38.83 -42.15 -36.44
CA PHE A 14 38.18 -41.76 -35.17
C PHE A 14 37.85 -40.30 -34.79
N PHE A 15 36.53 -40.03 -34.71
CA PHE A 15 35.72 -39.48 -33.59
C PHE A 15 36.12 -38.21 -32.80
N TYR A 16 35.08 -37.41 -32.50
CA TYR A 16 34.77 -36.57 -31.30
C TYR A 16 34.65 -35.02 -31.44
N GLN A 17 33.39 -34.57 -31.22
CA GLN A 17 32.85 -33.37 -30.54
C GLN A 17 33.33 -31.92 -30.80
N ASP A 18 32.36 -31.12 -31.28
CA ASP A 18 31.75 -29.89 -30.69
C ASP A 18 32.64 -28.82 -30.01
N LYS A 19 32.67 -27.61 -30.60
CA LYS A 19 32.84 -26.33 -29.88
C LYS A 19 32.08 -25.19 -30.58
N SER A 20 30.95 -24.83 -29.97
CA SER A 20 30.47 -23.46 -29.71
C SER A 20 30.47 -22.45 -30.87
N SER A 21 29.29 -22.26 -31.48
CA SER A 21 28.95 -20.94 -32.04
C SER A 21 28.74 -19.97 -30.87
N GLU A 22 29.76 -19.19 -30.54
CA GLU A 22 29.58 -18.04 -29.64
C GLU A 22 28.55 -17.09 -30.26
N SER A 23 27.40 -16.96 -29.59
CA SER A 23 26.47 -15.89 -29.86
C SER A 23 27.15 -14.58 -29.46
N VAL A 24 27.53 -13.78 -30.45
CA VAL A 24 28.04 -12.42 -30.22
C VAL A 24 26.86 -11.55 -29.78
N VAL A 25 26.55 -11.60 -28.48
CA VAL A 25 25.67 -10.63 -27.82
C VAL A 25 26.51 -9.38 -27.54
N GLY A 26 26.50 -8.44 -28.48
CA GLY A 26 27.04 -7.10 -28.31
C GLY A 26 25.92 -6.07 -28.04
N PRO A 27 26.22 -4.93 -27.39
CA PRO A 27 25.28 -3.81 -27.30
C PRO A 27 24.88 -3.35 -28.71
N SER A 28 23.60 -2.98 -28.89
CA SER A 28 23.11 -2.40 -30.15
C SER A 28 24.01 -1.25 -30.61
N SER A 29 24.36 -1.21 -31.90
CA SER A 29 25.05 -0.07 -32.54
C SER A 29 24.22 1.22 -32.54
N HIS A 30 22.94 1.13 -32.17
CA HIS A 30 22.02 2.23 -31.94
C HIS A 30 21.34 2.03 -30.58
N PRO A 31 22.00 2.37 -29.46
CA PRO A 31 21.38 2.26 -28.15
C PRO A 31 20.26 3.30 -28.02
N GLN A 32 19.01 2.84 -28.08
CA GLN A 32 17.85 3.64 -27.71
C GLN A 32 17.84 3.75 -26.18
N ILE A 33 18.45 4.79 -25.63
CA ILE A 33 18.38 5.07 -24.18
C ILE A 33 16.91 5.37 -23.86
N VAL A 34 16.37 4.73 -22.82
CA VAL A 34 14.95 4.84 -22.42
C VAL A 34 14.50 6.30 -22.38
N GLU A 35 15.37 7.20 -21.94
CA GLU A 35 15.20 8.66 -21.90
C GLU A 35 14.88 9.31 -23.25
N LYS A 36 15.49 8.87 -24.36
CA LYS A 36 15.21 9.41 -25.71
C LYS A 36 13.85 9.00 -26.27
N LEU A 37 13.30 7.86 -25.84
CA LEU A 37 11.92 7.45 -26.17
C LEU A 37 10.88 8.13 -25.25
N ARG A 38 11.30 8.59 -24.05
CA ARG A 38 10.43 9.23 -23.05
C ARG A 38 9.92 10.62 -23.45
N ASP A 39 10.67 11.37 -24.27
CA ASP A 39 10.39 12.79 -24.51
C ASP A 39 9.18 13.10 -25.43
N LYS A 40 8.73 12.14 -26.25
CA LYS A 40 7.67 12.36 -27.27
C LYS A 40 6.30 11.75 -26.96
N ASN A 41 6.13 11.00 -25.86
CA ASN A 41 4.88 10.32 -25.55
C ASN A 41 4.15 10.98 -24.36
N SER A 42 2.94 11.49 -24.59
CA SER A 42 2.13 12.19 -23.58
C SER A 42 1.87 11.35 -22.33
N ARG A 43 1.77 10.02 -22.47
CA ARG A 43 1.59 9.08 -21.34
C ARG A 43 2.80 9.06 -20.42
N ILE A 44 4.00 9.10 -20.99
CA ILE A 44 5.24 9.06 -20.23
C ILE A 44 5.46 10.37 -19.47
N ARG A 45 5.09 11.51 -20.07
CA ARG A 45 5.14 12.81 -19.37
C ARG A 45 4.24 12.83 -18.14
N LEU A 46 3.01 12.31 -18.27
CA LEU A 46 2.09 12.18 -17.13
C LEU A 46 2.69 11.32 -16.02
N ASP A 47 3.33 10.20 -16.37
CA ASP A 47 4.03 9.37 -15.40
C ASP A 47 5.09 10.16 -14.63
N ILE A 48 5.93 10.94 -15.32
CA ILE A 48 6.98 11.76 -14.70
C ILE A 48 6.37 12.82 -13.76
N GLU A 49 5.33 13.52 -14.20
CA GLU A 49 4.65 14.58 -13.41
C GLU A 49 3.92 14.06 -12.17
N GLN A 50 3.43 12.82 -12.22
CA GLN A 50 2.71 12.21 -11.09
C GLN A 50 3.63 11.44 -10.16
N HIS A 51 4.74 10.90 -10.67
CA HIS A 51 5.66 10.04 -9.94
C HIS A 51 6.12 10.66 -8.62
N PHE A 52 6.64 11.90 -8.65
CA PHE A 52 7.12 12.57 -7.43
C PHE A 52 6.02 12.73 -6.36
N ARG A 53 4.81 13.10 -6.78
CA ARG A 53 3.65 13.28 -5.88
C ARG A 53 3.21 11.95 -5.27
N ILE A 54 3.15 10.91 -6.09
CA ILE A 54 2.79 9.55 -5.64
C ILE A 54 3.83 9.04 -4.65
N VAL A 55 5.11 9.06 -5.03
CA VAL A 55 6.21 8.58 -4.19
C VAL A 55 6.21 9.32 -2.84
N SER A 56 6.09 10.64 -2.85
CA SER A 56 6.02 11.44 -1.62
C SER A 56 4.79 11.08 -0.76
N GLY A 57 3.63 10.87 -1.39
CA GLY A 57 2.38 10.52 -0.68
C GLY A 57 2.39 9.14 -0.02
N TYR A 58 3.31 8.25 -0.42
CA TYR A 58 3.47 6.90 0.10
C TYR A 58 4.81 6.70 0.84
N GLY A 59 5.44 7.77 1.31
CA GLY A 59 6.63 7.68 2.18
C GLY A 59 7.95 7.39 1.44
N GLY A 60 7.99 7.58 0.13
CA GLY A 60 9.18 7.37 -0.71
C GLY A 60 9.17 6.05 -1.51
N GLU A 61 10.19 5.87 -2.34
CA GLU A 61 10.50 4.57 -2.93
C GLU A 61 11.17 3.68 -1.89
N TYR A 62 10.81 2.41 -1.86
CA TYR A 62 11.45 1.39 -1.02
C TYR A 62 12.34 0.51 -1.90
N HIS A 63 13.59 0.35 -1.49
CA HIS A 63 14.57 -0.47 -2.20
C HIS A 63 14.94 -1.71 -1.40
N ASN A 64 14.75 -2.87 -2.02
CA ASN A 64 15.22 -4.14 -1.49
C ASN A 64 15.56 -5.07 -2.66
N LYS A 65 16.85 -5.37 -2.82
CA LYS A 65 17.37 -6.13 -3.97
C LYS A 65 16.68 -7.48 -4.17
N LYS A 66 16.34 -8.22 -3.10
CA LYS A 66 15.67 -9.53 -3.22
C LYS A 66 14.26 -9.37 -3.79
N VAL A 67 13.52 -8.42 -3.24
CA VAL A 67 12.13 -8.13 -3.63
C VAL A 67 12.07 -7.53 -5.04
N GLU A 68 12.99 -6.64 -5.37
CA GLU A 68 13.11 -6.06 -6.72
C GLU A 68 13.38 -7.14 -7.78
N LEU A 69 14.29 -8.09 -7.51
CA LEU A 69 14.56 -9.21 -8.41
C LEU A 69 13.35 -10.16 -8.55
N LEU A 70 12.64 -10.43 -7.45
CA LEU A 70 11.41 -11.22 -7.45
C LEU A 70 10.34 -10.57 -8.33
N LEU A 71 10.10 -9.27 -8.15
CA LEU A 71 9.12 -8.52 -8.95
C LEU A 71 9.56 -8.40 -10.40
N ALA A 72 10.85 -8.20 -10.68
CA ALA A 72 11.37 -8.18 -12.05
C ALA A 72 11.14 -9.52 -12.77
N ARG A 73 11.30 -10.66 -12.08
CA ARG A 73 10.97 -11.99 -12.63
C ARG A 73 9.48 -12.08 -13.00
N ILE A 74 8.60 -11.67 -12.09
CA ILE A 74 7.14 -11.71 -12.30
C ILE A 74 6.72 -10.80 -13.47
N VAL A 75 7.11 -9.52 -13.43
CA VAL A 75 6.79 -8.54 -14.48
C VAL A 75 7.38 -8.95 -15.82
N GLY A 76 8.60 -9.50 -15.84
CA GLY A 76 9.23 -10.03 -17.04
C GLY A 76 8.44 -11.19 -17.66
N ALA A 77 7.92 -12.11 -16.84
CA ALA A 77 7.05 -13.20 -17.31
C ALA A 77 5.73 -12.69 -17.90
N LEU A 78 5.06 -11.77 -17.22
CA LEU A 78 3.82 -11.16 -17.69
C LEU A 78 4.01 -10.33 -18.97
N THR A 79 5.12 -9.60 -19.07
CA THR A 79 5.42 -8.75 -20.23
C THR A 79 5.55 -9.59 -21.50
N ARG A 80 6.22 -10.76 -21.43
CA ARG A 80 6.38 -11.68 -22.58
C ARG A 80 5.05 -12.15 -23.18
N VAL A 81 3.99 -12.22 -22.38
CA VAL A 81 2.68 -12.75 -22.79
C VAL A 81 1.59 -11.70 -22.94
N SER A 82 1.90 -10.44 -22.61
CA SER A 82 0.98 -9.29 -22.66
C SER A 82 0.46 -8.98 -24.08
N GLY A 83 1.12 -9.51 -25.12
CA GLY A 83 0.76 -9.23 -26.52
C GLY A 83 1.12 -7.82 -26.99
N SER A 84 1.76 -7.01 -26.13
CA SER A 84 2.11 -5.63 -26.44
C SER A 84 3.63 -5.42 -26.40
N SER A 85 4.26 -5.50 -27.57
CA SER A 85 5.70 -5.20 -27.73
C SER A 85 6.08 -3.72 -27.52
N LYS A 86 5.09 -2.82 -27.41
CA LYS A 86 5.29 -1.36 -27.33
C LYS A 86 5.27 -0.79 -25.91
N HIS A 87 4.77 -1.52 -24.92
CA HIS A 87 4.70 -1.05 -23.54
C HIS A 87 5.93 -1.53 -22.76
N LEU A 88 6.64 -0.59 -22.15
CA LEU A 88 7.73 -0.87 -21.23
C LEU A 88 7.21 -0.73 -19.81
N TYR A 89 7.39 -1.77 -18.99
CA TYR A 89 6.92 -1.77 -17.61
C TYR A 89 8.07 -1.54 -16.64
N ARG A 90 7.88 -0.63 -15.69
CA ARG A 90 8.78 -0.43 -14.55
C ARG A 90 7.99 -0.66 -13.27
N VAL A 91 8.44 -1.58 -12.42
CA VAL A 91 7.86 -1.77 -11.09
C VAL A 91 8.56 -0.86 -10.08
N ILE A 92 7.79 -0.13 -9.29
CA ILE A 92 8.24 0.74 -8.20
C ILE A 92 7.60 0.27 -6.91
N ILE A 93 8.42 0.00 -5.89
CA ILE A 93 7.92 -0.38 -4.56
C ILE A 93 7.75 0.91 -3.75
N LEU A 94 6.54 1.14 -3.25
CA LEU A 94 6.20 2.27 -2.41
C LEU A 94 6.40 1.94 -0.93
N ASN A 95 7.01 2.86 -0.19
CA ASN A 95 7.37 2.72 1.22
C ASN A 95 6.17 2.88 2.17
N SER A 96 5.10 2.11 1.96
CA SER A 96 3.89 2.17 2.76
C SER A 96 3.43 0.78 3.21
N SER A 97 3.00 0.69 4.47
CA SER A 97 2.34 -0.49 5.05
C SER A 97 0.91 -0.72 4.52
N SER A 98 0.31 0.30 3.87
CA SER A 98 -1.01 0.18 3.25
C SER A 98 -1.00 -0.90 2.16
N VAL A 99 -2.11 -1.61 1.97
CA VAL A 99 -2.22 -2.66 0.95
C VAL A 99 -2.77 -2.06 -0.35
N ASN A 100 -1.90 -1.80 -1.33
CA ASN A 100 -2.30 -1.18 -2.59
C ASN A 100 -1.33 -1.50 -3.75
N ALA A 101 -1.86 -1.43 -4.97
CA ALA A 101 -1.12 -1.39 -6.21
C ALA A 101 -1.91 -0.60 -7.25
N PHE A 102 -1.24 0.04 -8.19
CA PHE A 102 -1.87 0.72 -9.32
C PHE A 102 -0.87 0.97 -10.44
N ALA A 103 -1.37 1.17 -11.65
CA ALA A 103 -0.57 1.55 -12.81
C ALA A 103 -0.81 2.98 -13.30
N LEU A 104 0.21 3.59 -13.91
CA LEU A 104 0.06 4.77 -14.73
C LEU A 104 0.19 4.45 -16.23
N PRO A 105 -0.42 5.25 -17.13
CA PRO A 105 -0.48 4.94 -18.57
C PRO A 105 0.87 4.81 -19.26
N GLY A 106 1.94 5.40 -18.72
CA GLY A 106 3.30 5.32 -19.25
C GLY A 106 4.02 4.00 -18.96
N GLY A 107 3.45 3.12 -18.14
CA GLY A 107 4.00 1.80 -17.83
C GLY A 107 4.62 1.65 -16.44
N ASN A 108 4.58 2.70 -15.61
CA ASN A 108 4.95 2.57 -14.21
C ASN A 108 3.88 1.77 -13.44
N LEU A 109 4.31 0.66 -12.83
CA LEU A 109 3.53 -0.19 -11.94
C LEU A 109 3.96 0.10 -10.51
N TYR A 110 3.05 0.59 -9.67
CA TYR A 110 3.32 0.88 -8.26
C TYR A 110 2.75 -0.25 -7.40
N VAL A 111 3.54 -0.70 -6.43
CA VAL A 111 3.13 -1.71 -5.45
C VAL A 111 3.63 -1.32 -4.07
N THR A 112 2.80 -1.45 -3.03
CA THR A 112 3.22 -1.12 -1.66
C THR A 112 3.88 -2.29 -0.96
N ARG A 113 4.74 -2.01 0.05
CA ARG A 113 5.26 -3.04 0.96
C ARG A 113 4.12 -3.83 1.63
N GLY A 114 3.04 -3.16 2.02
CA GLY A 114 1.87 -3.80 2.61
C GLY A 114 1.25 -4.88 1.72
N LEU A 115 1.12 -4.63 0.40
CA LEU A 115 0.59 -5.62 -0.53
C LEU A 115 1.50 -6.85 -0.64
N LEU A 116 2.81 -6.61 -0.74
CA LEU A 116 3.80 -7.69 -0.82
C LEU A 116 3.84 -8.53 0.47
N ALA A 117 3.68 -7.89 1.63
CA ALA A 117 3.59 -8.60 2.90
C ALA A 117 2.31 -9.43 3.03
N LEU A 118 1.19 -8.95 2.47
CA LEU A 118 -0.09 -9.65 2.50
C LEU A 118 -0.08 -10.89 1.59
N CYS A 119 0.39 -10.76 0.35
CA CYS A 119 0.43 -11.86 -0.61
C CYS A 119 1.22 -13.07 -0.07
N ASN A 120 0.78 -14.26 -0.44
CA ASN A 120 1.29 -15.54 0.06
C ASN A 120 2.11 -16.32 -0.96
N ASP A 121 2.02 -15.96 -2.24
CA ASP A 121 2.79 -16.57 -3.29
C ASP A 121 3.00 -15.61 -4.48
N ALA A 122 3.85 -16.04 -5.43
CA ALA A 122 4.20 -15.23 -6.58
C ALA A 122 3.03 -15.04 -7.55
N SER A 123 2.12 -16.01 -7.64
CA SER A 123 0.98 -15.91 -8.56
C SER A 123 -0.05 -14.88 -8.10
N GLU A 124 -0.23 -14.65 -6.79
CA GLU A 124 -1.08 -13.56 -6.30
C GLU A 124 -0.54 -12.18 -6.69
N VAL A 125 0.76 -11.94 -6.47
CA VAL A 125 1.39 -10.68 -6.89
C VAL A 125 1.35 -10.55 -8.41
N ALA A 126 1.58 -11.65 -9.14
CA ALA A 126 1.42 -11.66 -10.58
C ALA A 126 -0.02 -11.32 -11.00
N ALA A 127 -1.03 -11.76 -10.27
CA ALA A 127 -2.43 -11.50 -10.59
C ALA A 127 -2.77 -10.01 -10.44
N VAL A 128 -2.31 -9.39 -9.36
CA VAL A 128 -2.44 -7.95 -9.15
C VAL A 128 -1.74 -7.17 -10.27
N LEU A 129 -0.47 -7.48 -10.53
CA LEU A 129 0.30 -6.78 -11.56
C LEU A 129 -0.25 -7.01 -12.96
N ALA A 130 -0.75 -8.22 -13.28
CA ALA A 130 -1.40 -8.51 -14.54
C ALA A 130 -2.70 -7.72 -14.72
N HIS A 131 -3.47 -7.53 -13.64
CA HIS A 131 -4.65 -6.67 -13.62
C HIS A 131 -4.28 -5.20 -13.90
N GLU A 132 -3.26 -4.67 -13.24
CA GLU A 132 -2.76 -3.32 -13.49
C GLU A 132 -2.21 -3.13 -14.91
N MET A 133 -1.48 -4.12 -15.42
CA MET A 133 -1.01 -4.12 -16.81
C MET A 133 -2.18 -4.17 -17.79
N ALA A 134 -3.26 -4.89 -17.48
CA ALA A 134 -4.45 -4.94 -18.31
C ALA A 134 -5.13 -3.57 -18.41
N HIS A 135 -5.20 -2.78 -17.33
CA HIS A 135 -5.68 -1.39 -17.40
C HIS A 135 -4.84 -0.51 -18.34
N ILE A 136 -3.52 -0.72 -18.39
CA ILE A 136 -2.65 -0.03 -19.35
C ILE A 136 -2.95 -0.50 -20.79
N ILE A 137 -2.98 -1.81 -21.02
CA ILE A 137 -3.21 -2.41 -22.34
C ILE A 137 -4.54 -1.96 -22.94
N LEU A 138 -5.58 -1.89 -22.11
CA LEU A 138 -6.93 -1.49 -22.48
C LEU A 138 -7.15 0.03 -22.44
N ASN A 139 -6.13 0.82 -22.07
CA ASN A 139 -6.18 2.29 -21.99
C ASN A 139 -7.19 2.87 -20.99
N HIS A 140 -7.69 2.08 -20.04
CA HIS A 140 -8.68 2.52 -19.05
C HIS A 140 -8.23 3.78 -18.26
N GLY A 141 -6.93 3.87 -17.94
CA GLY A 141 -6.38 5.03 -17.22
C GLY A 141 -6.47 6.34 -18.03
N VAL A 142 -6.31 6.26 -19.36
CA VAL A 142 -6.43 7.41 -20.27
C VAL A 142 -7.89 7.83 -20.41
N GLU A 143 -8.80 6.87 -20.58
CA GLU A 143 -10.25 7.11 -20.64
C GLU A 143 -10.74 7.81 -19.36
N ARG A 144 -10.35 7.28 -18.19
CA ARG A 144 -10.69 7.88 -16.89
C ARG A 144 -10.19 9.32 -16.76
N GLN A 145 -8.97 9.61 -17.22
CA GLN A 145 -8.44 10.98 -17.17
C GLN A 145 -9.26 11.93 -18.06
N GLN A 146 -9.67 11.47 -19.25
CA GLN A 146 -10.53 12.25 -20.13
C GLN A 146 -11.91 12.51 -19.51
N GLU A 147 -12.49 11.51 -18.84
CA GLU A 147 -13.76 11.66 -18.11
C GLU A 147 -13.64 12.62 -16.92
N GLN A 148 -12.56 12.53 -16.16
CA GLN A 148 -12.25 13.48 -15.08
C GLN A 148 -12.13 14.89 -15.61
N GLN A 149 -11.34 15.11 -16.68
CA GLN A 149 -11.15 16.43 -17.25
C GLN A 149 -12.45 17.02 -17.81
N LYS A 150 -13.28 16.21 -18.47
CA LYS A 150 -14.63 16.62 -18.90
C LYS A 150 -15.51 17.03 -17.71
N SER A 151 -15.48 16.24 -16.65
CA SER A 151 -16.27 16.50 -15.43
C SER A 151 -15.80 17.76 -14.70
N PHE A 152 -14.49 17.99 -14.60
CA PHE A 152 -13.93 19.20 -14.01
C PHE A 152 -14.22 20.44 -14.85
N ASN A 153 -14.15 20.36 -16.19
CA ASN A 153 -14.50 21.46 -17.07
C ASN A 153 -15.99 21.83 -16.94
N GLN A 154 -16.88 20.84 -16.82
CA GLN A 154 -18.31 21.08 -16.58
C GLN A 154 -18.57 21.77 -15.23
N LEU A 155 -17.84 21.40 -14.18
CA LEU A 155 -17.95 22.02 -12.86
C LEU A 155 -17.36 23.45 -12.84
N ALA A 156 -16.28 23.70 -13.57
CA ALA A 156 -15.70 25.03 -13.69
C ALA A 156 -16.63 26.02 -14.41
N MET A 157 -17.53 25.52 -15.27
CA MET A 157 -18.56 26.34 -15.92
C MET A 157 -19.81 26.56 -15.05
N SER A 158 -19.92 25.91 -13.88
CA SER A 158 -21.15 25.95 -13.06
C SER A 158 -21.06 26.87 -11.84
N ASP A 159 -20.00 27.67 -11.66
CA ASP A 159 -19.76 28.60 -10.53
C ASP A 159 -19.97 28.02 -9.11
N MET A 160 -20.07 26.69 -8.97
CA MET A 160 -20.28 26.03 -7.68
C MET A 160 -18.95 25.89 -6.94
N VAL A 161 -18.62 26.88 -6.12
CA VAL A 161 -17.63 26.72 -5.04
C VAL A 161 -18.37 26.06 -3.87
N PRO A 162 -18.02 24.82 -3.46
CA PRO A 162 -18.71 24.14 -2.36
C PRO A 162 -18.56 24.95 -1.07
N SER A 163 -19.63 25.58 -0.59
CA SER A 163 -19.58 26.50 0.55
C SER A 163 -19.66 25.76 1.88
N ASP A 164 -20.42 24.65 1.92
CA ASP A 164 -20.70 23.91 3.15
C ASP A 164 -20.12 22.49 3.18
N ILE A 165 -20.05 21.91 4.40
CA ILE A 165 -19.43 20.61 4.68
C ILE A 165 -20.09 19.48 3.86
N THR A 166 -21.41 19.50 3.71
CA THR A 166 -22.17 18.51 2.93
C THR A 166 -21.78 18.54 1.46
N GLU A 167 -21.63 19.73 0.86
CA GLU A 167 -21.21 19.87 -0.53
C GLU A 167 -19.75 19.46 -0.73
N LYS A 168 -18.87 19.80 0.22
CA LYS A 168 -17.47 19.32 0.22
C LYS A 168 -17.39 17.80 0.32
N GLN A 169 -18.25 17.18 1.12
CA GLN A 169 -18.35 15.71 1.21
C GLN A 169 -18.86 15.09 -0.09
N MET A 170 -19.92 15.64 -0.69
CA MET A 170 -20.40 15.17 -1.99
C MET A 170 -19.35 15.35 -3.09
N PHE A 171 -18.62 16.46 -3.08
CA PHE A 171 -17.53 16.72 -4.02
C PHE A 171 -16.39 15.72 -3.84
N ALA A 172 -15.99 15.43 -2.59
CA ALA A 172 -14.98 14.42 -2.29
C ALA A 172 -15.43 13.01 -2.70
N GLN A 173 -16.69 12.64 -2.47
CA GLN A 173 -17.27 11.37 -2.92
C GLN A 173 -17.29 11.26 -4.44
N LYS A 174 -17.71 12.32 -5.15
CA LYS A 174 -17.70 12.37 -6.61
C LYS A 174 -16.28 12.24 -7.16
N LYS A 175 -15.30 12.87 -6.50
CA LYS A 175 -13.87 12.73 -6.86
C LYS A 175 -13.34 11.31 -6.65
N LEU A 176 -13.73 10.64 -5.57
CA LEU A 176 -13.41 9.22 -5.32
C LEU A 176 -14.08 8.30 -6.34
N GLN A 177 -15.35 8.55 -6.67
CA GLN A 177 -16.09 7.79 -7.68
C GLN A 177 -15.43 7.91 -9.06
N LEU A 178 -15.04 9.12 -9.46
CA LEU A 178 -14.30 9.36 -10.70
C LEU A 178 -12.87 8.79 -10.67
N ALA A 179 -12.33 8.44 -9.50
CA ALA A 179 -11.04 7.79 -9.37
C ALA A 179 -11.13 6.25 -9.49
N ALA A 180 -12.29 5.64 -9.19
CA ALA A 180 -12.51 4.22 -9.40
C ALA A 180 -12.73 3.88 -10.88
N PHE A 181 -12.36 2.66 -11.30
CA PHE A 181 -12.70 2.18 -12.64
C PHE A 181 -14.16 1.74 -12.71
N SER A 182 -14.75 1.84 -13.90
CA SER A 182 -16.09 1.32 -14.12
C SER A 182 -16.10 -0.20 -13.96
N ARG A 183 -17.26 -0.75 -13.59
CA ARG A 183 -17.44 -2.19 -13.47
C ARG A 183 -17.09 -2.95 -14.76
N ASN A 184 -17.37 -2.37 -15.93
CA ASN A 184 -17.03 -3.00 -17.22
C ASN A 184 -15.50 -3.03 -17.43
N GLN A 185 -14.80 -1.93 -17.11
CA GLN A 185 -13.35 -1.86 -17.19
C GLN A 185 -12.68 -2.88 -16.26
N GLU A 186 -13.17 -3.04 -15.02
CA GLU A 186 -12.69 -4.07 -14.10
C GLU A 186 -12.86 -5.49 -14.66
N LEU A 187 -14.02 -5.80 -15.28
CA LEU A 187 -14.27 -7.12 -15.87
C LEU A 187 -13.38 -7.40 -17.10
N GLN A 188 -13.11 -6.39 -17.92
CA GLN A 188 -12.19 -6.51 -19.05
C GLN A 188 -10.74 -6.70 -18.57
N ALA A 189 -10.34 -5.98 -17.53
CA ALA A 189 -9.04 -6.12 -16.91
C ALA A 189 -8.86 -7.51 -16.28
N ASP A 190 -9.88 -8.02 -15.56
CA ASP A 190 -9.94 -9.36 -14.99
C ASP A 190 -9.80 -10.46 -16.06
N ALA A 191 -10.57 -10.39 -17.15
CA ALA A 191 -10.49 -11.38 -18.23
C ALA A 191 -9.12 -11.37 -18.93
N THR A 192 -8.52 -10.19 -19.09
CA THR A 192 -7.20 -10.02 -19.68
C THR A 192 -6.11 -10.53 -18.74
N SER A 193 -6.21 -10.25 -17.44
CA SER A 193 -5.23 -10.66 -16.44
C SER A 193 -5.21 -12.18 -16.27
N VAL A 194 -6.37 -12.84 -16.20
CA VAL A 194 -6.47 -14.31 -16.13
C VAL A 194 -5.80 -14.98 -17.33
N ARG A 195 -6.02 -14.44 -18.53
CA ARG A 195 -5.35 -14.92 -19.75
C ARG A 195 -3.83 -14.72 -19.67
N MET A 196 -3.37 -13.58 -19.17
CA MET A 196 -1.95 -13.31 -18.99
C MET A 196 -1.31 -14.26 -17.97
N LEU A 197 -1.96 -14.50 -16.83
CA LEU A 197 -1.48 -15.44 -15.81
C LEU A 197 -1.32 -16.84 -16.39
N SER A 198 -2.37 -17.36 -17.03
CA SER A 198 -2.35 -18.69 -17.63
C SER A 198 -1.23 -18.82 -18.67
N LYS A 199 -1.07 -17.84 -19.57
CA LYS A 199 0.00 -17.85 -20.58
C LYS A 199 1.40 -17.72 -19.98
N ALA A 200 1.54 -16.98 -18.88
CA ALA A 200 2.80 -16.82 -18.16
C ALA A 200 3.18 -18.07 -17.33
N GLY A 201 2.29 -19.06 -17.24
CA GLY A 201 2.49 -20.28 -16.45
C GLY A 201 2.10 -20.16 -14.97
N TYR A 202 1.50 -19.04 -14.56
CA TYR A 202 1.01 -18.83 -13.20
C TYR A 202 -0.38 -19.45 -13.00
N ASP A 203 -0.73 -19.70 -11.73
CA ASP A 203 -2.07 -20.10 -11.31
C ASP A 203 -3.15 -19.10 -11.81
N PRO A 204 -4.06 -19.51 -12.71
CA PRO A 204 -5.09 -18.62 -13.26
C PRO A 204 -6.17 -18.25 -12.22
N TYR A 205 -6.25 -18.98 -11.10
CA TYR A 205 -7.15 -18.69 -9.99
C TYR A 205 -6.53 -17.75 -8.95
N ALA A 206 -5.29 -17.30 -9.14
CA ALA A 206 -4.59 -16.44 -8.16
C ALA A 206 -5.33 -15.12 -7.86
N ALA A 207 -5.99 -14.52 -8.86
CA ALA A 207 -6.83 -13.33 -8.65
C ALA A 207 -8.01 -13.61 -7.69
N VAL A 208 -8.63 -14.79 -7.78
CA VAL A 208 -9.72 -15.19 -6.87
C VAL A 208 -9.20 -15.29 -5.44
N ARG A 209 -8.06 -15.98 -5.26
CA ARG A 209 -7.46 -16.17 -3.94
C ARG A 209 -7.04 -14.83 -3.32
N PHE A 210 -6.38 -13.97 -4.10
CA PHE A 210 -5.99 -12.65 -3.63
C PHE A 210 -7.19 -11.78 -3.24
N LEU A 211 -8.27 -11.75 -4.03
CA LEU A 211 -9.47 -10.97 -3.69
C LEU A 211 -10.17 -11.52 -2.43
N SER A 212 -10.17 -12.84 -2.23
CA SER A 212 -10.66 -13.45 -0.98
C SER A 212 -9.78 -13.07 0.21
N LEU A 213 -8.45 -13.20 0.10
CA LEU A 213 -7.49 -12.77 1.11
C LEU A 213 -7.63 -11.28 1.46
N MET A 214 -7.79 -10.43 0.45
CA MET A 214 -8.03 -9.01 0.63
C MET A 214 -9.32 -8.74 1.40
N SER A 215 -10.41 -9.47 1.09
CA SER A 215 -11.67 -9.34 1.82
C SER A 215 -11.53 -9.75 3.28
N GLU A 216 -10.77 -10.80 3.59
CA GLU A 216 -10.51 -11.22 4.97
C GLU A 216 -9.64 -10.21 5.71
N TYR A 217 -8.56 -9.75 5.08
CA TYR A 217 -7.70 -8.71 5.63
C TYR A 217 -8.44 -7.40 5.87
N ASN A 218 -9.31 -6.97 4.94
CA ASN A 218 -10.11 -5.77 5.13
C ASN A 218 -11.07 -5.93 6.32
N LYS A 219 -11.72 -7.08 6.51
CA LYS A 219 -12.54 -7.32 7.71
C LYS A 219 -11.72 -7.23 9.00
N PHE A 220 -10.51 -7.80 8.99
CA PHE A 220 -9.58 -7.68 10.10
C PHE A 220 -9.18 -6.23 10.39
N ALA A 221 -8.84 -5.47 9.35
CA ALA A 221 -8.40 -4.09 9.44
C ALA A 221 -9.54 -3.10 9.77
N LEU A 222 -10.76 -3.33 9.28
CA LEU A 222 -11.94 -2.48 9.54
C LEU A 222 -12.43 -2.55 10.99
N ILE A 223 -12.08 -3.59 11.75
CA ILE A 223 -12.32 -3.63 13.20
C ILE A 223 -11.44 -2.59 13.94
N TYR A 224 -10.41 -2.04 13.28
CA TYR A 224 -9.59 -0.92 13.77
C TYR A 224 -9.70 0.34 12.92
N ALA A 225 -10.63 0.41 11.96
CA ALA A 225 -10.89 1.60 11.15
C ALA A 225 -12.37 1.70 10.75
N ASP A 226 -13.12 2.67 11.29
CA ASP A 226 -14.39 3.04 10.65
C ASP A 226 -14.07 3.66 9.27
N SER A 227 -14.75 3.06 8.31
CA SER A 227 -14.72 3.31 6.87
C SER A 227 -14.76 4.79 6.50
N LYS A 228 -13.76 5.27 5.73
CA LYS A 228 -13.98 6.12 4.53
C LYS A 228 -12.75 6.66 3.79
N GLN A 229 -11.51 6.51 4.27
CA GLN A 229 -10.34 7.02 3.52
C GLN A 229 -9.08 6.15 3.56
N ASN A 230 -9.24 4.83 3.60
CA ASN A 230 -8.12 3.95 3.30
C ASN A 230 -7.97 3.85 1.77
N PHE A 231 -6.80 4.27 1.27
CA PHE A 231 -6.35 4.02 -0.10
C PHE A 231 -5.97 2.54 -0.21
N ASN A 232 -6.91 1.67 0.09
CA ASN A 232 -6.78 0.23 -0.07
C ASN A 232 -7.09 -0.12 -1.52
N PHE A 233 -6.46 -1.17 -2.03
CA PHE A 233 -6.71 -1.70 -3.38
C PHE A 233 -8.21 -1.76 -3.73
N LEU A 234 -9.06 -2.20 -2.78
CA LEU A 234 -10.52 -2.32 -2.97
C LEU A 234 -11.29 -1.00 -3.10
N ALA A 235 -10.69 0.14 -2.77
CA ALA A 235 -11.31 1.45 -2.99
C ALA A 235 -11.31 1.83 -4.49
N ASN A 236 -10.24 1.46 -5.20
CA ASN A 236 -10.11 1.70 -6.65
C ASN A 236 -10.60 0.49 -7.48
N HIS A 237 -10.49 -0.72 -6.92
CA HIS A 237 -10.82 -2.00 -7.55
C HIS A 237 -11.80 -2.82 -6.68
N PRO A 238 -13.11 -2.49 -6.64
CA PRO A 238 -14.05 -3.16 -5.74
C PRO A 238 -14.18 -4.66 -5.99
N SER A 239 -14.02 -5.49 -4.95
CA SER A 239 -14.19 -6.94 -5.01
C SER A 239 -15.66 -7.33 -4.83
N THR A 240 -16.42 -7.43 -5.91
CA THR A 240 -17.82 -7.90 -5.84
C THR A 240 -17.88 -9.43 -5.94
N PRO A 241 -18.83 -10.10 -5.26
CA PRO A 241 -19.02 -11.55 -5.43
C PRO A 241 -19.17 -11.97 -6.89
N GLN A 242 -19.81 -11.11 -7.70
CA GLN A 242 -19.96 -11.33 -9.13
C GLN A 242 -18.63 -11.29 -9.89
N ARG A 243 -17.72 -10.35 -9.57
CA ARG A 243 -16.38 -10.34 -10.17
C ARG A 243 -15.62 -11.62 -9.84
N ILE A 244 -15.62 -12.03 -8.57
CA ILE A 244 -14.95 -13.27 -8.13
C ILE A 244 -15.49 -14.48 -8.92
N GLN A 245 -16.81 -14.57 -9.09
CA GLN A 245 -17.43 -15.64 -9.87
C GLN A 245 -17.01 -15.59 -11.35
N LEU A 246 -17.00 -14.41 -11.97
CA LEU A 246 -16.62 -14.25 -13.38
C LEU A 246 -15.12 -14.54 -13.61
N ILE A 247 -14.25 -14.13 -12.70
CA ILE A 247 -12.82 -14.48 -12.71
C ILE A 247 -12.67 -16.01 -12.63
N ARG A 248 -13.39 -16.67 -11.72
CA ARG A 248 -13.36 -18.13 -11.56
C ARG A 248 -13.81 -18.83 -12.84
N LEU A 249 -14.86 -18.35 -13.49
CA LEU A 249 -15.33 -18.89 -14.78
C LEU A 249 -14.30 -18.64 -15.90
N ALA A 250 -13.67 -17.48 -15.94
CA ALA A 250 -12.62 -17.18 -16.90
C ALA A 250 -11.39 -18.09 -16.71
N ALA A 251 -11.01 -18.36 -15.45
CA ALA A 251 -9.92 -19.27 -15.11
C ALA A 251 -10.23 -20.72 -15.51
N ALA A 252 -11.48 -21.15 -15.32
CA ALA A 252 -11.96 -22.49 -15.68
C ALA A 252 -11.85 -22.81 -17.19
N ASN A 253 -11.81 -21.80 -18.05
CA ASN A 253 -11.58 -21.98 -19.49
C ASN A 253 -10.14 -22.43 -19.82
N PHE A 254 -9.19 -22.24 -18.90
CA PHE A 254 -7.80 -22.67 -19.06
C PHE A 254 -7.52 -23.99 -18.34
N SER A 255 -8.09 -24.16 -17.15
CA SER A 255 -8.01 -25.41 -16.38
C SER A 255 -9.21 -25.52 -15.46
N VAL A 256 -9.84 -26.70 -15.42
CA VAL A 256 -10.90 -27.02 -14.46
C VAL A 256 -10.35 -27.32 -13.05
N ASP A 257 -9.09 -27.75 -12.95
CA ASP A 257 -8.41 -27.96 -11.67
C ASP A 257 -7.82 -26.63 -11.15
N GLU A 258 -8.20 -26.26 -9.93
CA GLU A 258 -7.78 -25.03 -9.22
C GLU A 258 -6.34 -25.13 -8.65
N ASN A 259 -5.67 -26.26 -8.86
CA ASN A 259 -4.25 -26.48 -8.51
C ASN A 259 -3.32 -26.49 -9.72
N VAL A 260 -3.76 -25.95 -10.86
CA VAL A 260 -2.94 -25.84 -12.08
C VAL A 260 -2.15 -24.53 -12.11
N GLY A 261 -0.95 -24.60 -12.70
CA GLY A 261 -0.03 -23.47 -12.80
C GLY A 261 0.93 -23.35 -11.61
N GLU A 262 2.00 -22.60 -11.80
CA GLU A 262 2.97 -22.34 -10.75
C GLU A 262 2.42 -21.28 -9.77
N ARG A 263 2.25 -21.64 -8.49
CA ARG A 263 1.97 -20.66 -7.44
C ARG A 263 3.23 -19.91 -7.02
N GLY A 264 4.34 -20.64 -6.90
CA GLY A 264 5.63 -20.07 -6.54
C GLY A 264 5.75 -19.62 -5.08
N ARG A 265 5.03 -20.28 -4.18
CA ARG A 265 4.95 -19.94 -2.75
C ARG A 265 6.32 -19.83 -2.08
N ASP A 266 7.14 -20.88 -2.15
CA ASP A 266 8.37 -20.92 -1.34
C ASP A 266 9.39 -19.87 -1.75
N TYR A 267 9.66 -19.71 -3.06
CA TYR A 267 10.60 -18.67 -3.52
C TYR A 267 10.03 -17.26 -3.33
N TYR A 268 8.71 -17.09 -3.35
CA TYR A 268 8.07 -15.82 -3.04
C TYR A 268 8.32 -15.46 -1.58
N LEU A 269 7.97 -16.37 -0.66
CA LEU A 269 8.17 -16.17 0.78
C LEU A 269 9.64 -15.86 1.08
N LEU A 270 10.58 -16.69 0.62
CA LEU A 270 12.01 -16.44 0.81
C LEU A 270 12.49 -15.12 0.17
N GLY A 271 11.85 -14.68 -0.92
CA GLY A 271 12.15 -13.42 -1.59
C GLY A 271 11.70 -12.18 -0.82
N ILE A 272 10.65 -12.30 0.01
CA ILE A 272 10.15 -11.23 0.89
C ILE A 272 10.64 -11.34 2.34
N ASP A 273 11.46 -12.33 2.68
CA ASP A 273 12.06 -12.45 4.01
C ASP A 273 12.98 -11.25 4.30
N GLY A 274 12.67 -10.51 5.37
CA GLY A 274 13.29 -9.23 5.71
C GLY A 274 12.66 -8.01 5.02
N LEU A 275 11.49 -8.15 4.36
CA LEU A 275 10.71 -7.00 3.89
C LEU A 275 10.25 -6.16 5.08
N LEU A 276 10.51 -4.85 5.05
CA LEU A 276 10.01 -3.93 6.08
C LEU A 276 8.46 -3.95 6.08
N TYR A 277 7.84 -4.28 7.21
CA TYR A 277 6.39 -4.35 7.36
C TYR A 277 5.81 -3.05 7.94
N SER A 278 6.35 -2.57 9.07
CA SER A 278 5.84 -1.35 9.71
C SER A 278 6.07 -0.12 8.83
N ASP A 279 5.25 0.92 8.99
CA ASP A 279 5.67 2.24 8.55
C ASP A 279 6.92 2.62 9.34
N VAL A 280 7.86 3.31 8.68
CA VAL A 280 9.12 3.67 9.32
C VAL A 280 8.77 4.49 10.58
N PRO A 281 9.20 4.09 11.79
CA PRO A 281 8.77 4.69 13.06
C PRO A 281 9.13 6.18 13.21
N GLU A 282 9.82 6.76 12.25
CA GLU A 282 10.25 8.15 12.19
C GLU A 282 9.05 9.12 12.18
N ASN A 283 8.03 8.89 11.34
CA ASN A 283 7.02 9.92 11.03
C ASN A 283 5.66 9.75 11.72
N GLY A 284 5.61 9.03 12.85
CA GLY A 284 4.37 8.80 13.59
C GLY A 284 3.67 7.49 13.21
N PHE A 285 3.30 6.67 14.18
CA PHE A 285 2.46 5.47 13.98
C PHE A 285 1.67 5.12 15.25
N LEU A 286 0.57 4.40 15.09
CA LEU A 286 -0.17 3.81 16.21
C LEU A 286 0.24 2.34 16.40
N LEU A 287 0.52 1.98 17.65
CA LEU A 287 0.70 0.60 18.09
C LEU A 287 -0.30 0.34 19.22
N GLY A 288 -1.36 -0.39 18.92
CA GLY A 288 -2.51 -0.51 19.84
C GLY A 288 -3.17 0.86 20.05
N GLN A 289 -3.22 1.31 21.29
CA GLN A 289 -3.74 2.62 21.69
C GLN A 289 -2.66 3.68 21.86
N THR A 290 -1.39 3.36 21.63
CA THR A 290 -0.30 4.32 21.84
C THR A 290 0.23 4.81 20.51
N PHE A 291 0.24 6.13 20.34
CA PHE A 291 0.87 6.83 19.23
C PHE A 291 2.33 7.11 19.56
N PHE A 292 3.21 6.83 18.61
CA PHE A 292 4.64 7.06 18.71
C PHE A 292 5.14 7.88 17.54
N ASN A 293 5.95 8.91 17.80
CA ASN A 293 6.69 9.61 16.75
C ASN A 293 8.18 9.70 17.14
N LYS A 294 9.02 8.93 16.46
CA LYS A 294 10.45 8.83 16.78
C LYS A 294 11.24 10.08 16.37
N THR A 295 10.88 10.72 15.26
CA THR A 295 11.57 11.95 14.79
C THR A 295 11.37 13.10 15.77
N LEU A 296 10.16 13.27 16.29
CA LEU A 296 9.85 14.26 17.32
C LEU A 296 10.25 13.79 18.72
N GLY A 297 10.35 12.47 18.94
CA GLY A 297 10.61 11.88 20.26
C GLY A 297 9.44 12.06 21.22
N ILE A 298 8.20 11.90 20.74
CA ILE A 298 6.98 12.07 21.55
C ILE A 298 6.09 10.82 21.47
N SER A 299 5.28 10.63 22.51
CA SER A 299 4.27 9.57 22.57
C SER A 299 3.05 10.03 23.35
N PHE A 300 1.88 9.49 23.02
CA PHE A 300 0.64 9.66 23.77
C PHE A 300 -0.35 8.52 23.47
N ASP A 301 -1.29 8.30 24.37
CA ASP A 301 -2.34 7.28 24.23
C ASP A 301 -3.63 7.89 23.67
N ILE A 302 -4.34 7.11 22.86
CA ILE A 302 -5.73 7.34 22.47
C ILE A 302 -6.65 6.45 23.31
N PRO A 303 -7.91 6.84 23.59
CA PRO A 303 -8.79 5.99 24.39
C PRO A 303 -9.08 4.65 23.71
N PHE A 304 -9.41 3.64 24.52
CA PHE A 304 -9.86 2.35 24.01
C PHE A 304 -11.10 2.52 23.10
N GLY A 305 -11.19 1.70 22.05
CA GLY A 305 -12.28 1.77 21.07
C GLY A 305 -12.08 2.83 19.97
N PHE A 306 -11.01 3.62 20.02
CA PHE A 306 -10.60 4.45 18.90
C PHE A 306 -9.83 3.64 17.85
N GLN A 307 -10.02 4.06 16.61
CA GLN A 307 -9.64 3.35 15.40
C GLN A 307 -9.01 4.34 14.42
N GLY A 308 -7.80 4.09 13.93
CA GLY A 308 -7.08 5.12 13.17
C GLY A 308 -5.66 4.75 12.78
N GLY A 309 -4.96 5.73 12.23
CA GLY A 309 -3.58 5.59 11.77
C GLY A 309 -2.97 6.92 11.36
N THR A 310 -1.72 6.86 10.92
CA THR A 310 -1.01 8.03 10.40
C THR A 310 -1.00 8.06 8.88
N LYS A 311 -1.14 9.25 8.33
CA LYS A 311 -0.98 9.51 6.90
C LYS A 311 -0.44 10.90 6.67
N SER A 312 0.62 11.01 5.88
CA SER A 312 1.26 12.29 5.58
C SER A 312 1.57 13.08 6.86
N GLU A 313 2.12 12.40 7.87
CA GLU A 313 2.49 12.95 9.19
C GLU A 313 1.31 13.42 10.06
N VAL A 314 0.07 13.15 9.63
CA VAL A 314 -1.16 13.41 10.38
C VAL A 314 -1.68 12.12 10.96
N LEU A 315 -1.85 12.07 12.28
CA LEU A 315 -2.65 11.06 12.96
C LEU A 315 -4.13 11.42 12.83
N LEU A 316 -4.95 10.45 12.43
CA LEU A 316 -6.40 10.52 12.53
C LEU A 316 -6.90 9.24 13.21
N ALA A 317 -7.70 9.40 14.27
CA ALA A 317 -8.38 8.30 14.95
C ALA A 317 -9.83 8.65 15.23
N VAL A 318 -10.73 7.67 15.15
CA VAL A 318 -12.18 7.83 15.24
C VAL A 318 -12.76 6.74 16.14
N SER A 319 -13.72 7.05 17.01
CA SER A 319 -14.48 6.06 17.77
C SER A 319 -15.77 5.66 17.05
N HIS A 320 -16.40 4.55 17.45
CA HIS A 320 -17.68 4.10 16.88
C HIS A 320 -18.81 5.13 17.02
N ASP A 321 -18.76 5.98 18.04
CA ASP A 321 -19.74 7.05 18.29
C ASP A 321 -19.43 8.35 17.53
N GLY A 322 -18.46 8.31 16.62
CA GLY A 322 -18.10 9.45 15.76
C GLY A 322 -17.23 10.51 16.45
N VAL A 323 -16.60 10.20 17.60
CA VAL A 323 -15.57 11.07 18.19
C VAL A 323 -14.31 10.97 17.35
N THR A 324 -13.70 12.10 16.99
CA THR A 324 -12.49 12.12 16.16
C THR A 324 -11.33 12.79 16.88
N ILE A 325 -10.15 12.21 16.79
CA ILE A 325 -8.86 12.73 17.25
C ILE A 325 -8.02 13.01 16.01
N ARG A 326 -7.41 14.19 15.98
CA ARG A 326 -6.39 14.57 15.00
C ARG A 326 -5.14 15.03 15.73
N PHE A 327 -3.99 14.52 15.30
CA PHE A 327 -2.70 15.08 15.66
C PHE A 327 -1.89 15.39 14.41
N ASP A 328 -1.27 16.56 14.36
CA ASP A 328 -0.26 16.90 13.36
C ASP A 328 0.70 17.97 13.89
N THR A 329 1.69 18.32 13.07
CA THR A 329 2.66 19.37 13.36
C THR A 329 2.61 20.48 12.33
N ILE A 330 2.97 21.68 12.76
CA ILE A 330 3.23 22.80 11.87
C ILE A 330 4.56 23.45 12.26
N ASP A 331 5.36 23.80 11.26
CA ASP A 331 6.58 24.58 11.47
C ASP A 331 6.23 25.99 11.98
N ASN A 332 6.92 26.42 13.04
CA ASN A 332 6.80 27.75 13.62
C ASN A 332 8.01 28.63 13.29
N PHE A 333 8.37 28.74 12.00
CA PHE A 333 9.51 29.54 11.55
C PHE A 333 9.47 31.01 11.97
N ASN A 334 8.25 31.56 12.16
CA ASN A 334 8.05 32.95 12.53
C ASN A 334 8.06 33.18 14.05
N ASN A 335 8.34 32.14 14.86
CA ASN A 335 8.30 32.18 16.32
C ASN A 335 7.00 32.82 16.87
N MET A 336 5.86 32.53 16.23
CA MET A 336 4.56 33.02 16.67
C MET A 336 4.25 32.46 18.05
N SER A 337 3.81 33.31 18.98
CA SER A 337 3.38 32.85 20.30
C SER A 337 2.14 31.95 20.16
N LEU A 338 2.02 30.94 21.05
CA LEU A 338 0.87 30.03 21.02
C LEU A 338 -0.47 30.79 21.10
N ILE A 339 -0.53 31.87 21.88
CA ILE A 339 -1.75 32.66 22.06
C ILE A 339 -2.16 33.37 20.76
N ASN A 340 -1.20 33.83 19.98
CA ASN A 340 -1.47 34.44 18.68
C ASN A 340 -1.82 33.36 17.66
N TYR A 341 -1.13 32.21 17.71
CA TYR A 341 -1.37 31.10 16.80
C TYR A 341 -2.80 30.53 16.94
N ILE A 342 -3.28 30.29 18.17
CA ILE A 342 -4.65 29.77 18.37
C ILE A 342 -5.72 30.78 17.90
N LYS A 343 -5.41 32.07 17.94
CA LYS A 343 -6.28 33.17 17.49
C LYS A 343 -6.18 33.47 16.00
N SER A 344 -5.29 32.80 15.24
CA SER A 344 -5.02 33.15 13.84
C SER A 344 -6.13 32.73 12.85
N GLY A 345 -7.19 32.07 13.32
CA GLY A 345 -8.35 31.70 12.51
C GLY A 345 -8.21 30.38 11.74
N TRP A 346 -7.17 29.58 12.00
CA TRP A 346 -7.01 28.26 11.36
C TRP A 346 -7.98 27.19 11.88
N VAL A 347 -8.58 27.42 13.05
CA VAL A 347 -9.76 26.68 13.55
C VAL A 347 -10.97 27.62 13.56
N LYS A 348 -12.03 27.25 12.83
CA LYS A 348 -13.29 27.98 12.84
C LYS A 348 -13.99 27.78 14.20
N GLY A 349 -14.65 28.83 14.70
CA GLY A 349 -15.50 28.73 15.89
C GLY A 349 -14.78 28.63 17.24
N ILE A 350 -13.48 28.97 17.31
CA ILE A 350 -12.73 29.05 18.56
C ILE A 350 -13.45 29.99 19.54
N ASN A 351 -13.70 29.51 20.76
CA ASN A 351 -14.22 30.34 21.84
C ASN A 351 -13.06 31.02 22.58
N LEU A 352 -12.88 32.32 22.34
CA LEU A 352 -11.80 33.13 22.91
C LEU A 352 -11.79 33.16 24.44
N GLU A 353 -12.95 33.01 25.09
CA GLU A 353 -13.09 33.00 26.56
C GLU A 353 -12.61 31.69 27.18
N THR A 354 -12.55 30.62 26.39
CA THR A 354 -12.09 29.30 26.85
C THR A 354 -10.59 29.08 26.68
N ILE A 355 -9.87 30.06 26.13
CA ILE A 355 -8.44 29.98 25.91
C ILE A 355 -7.73 29.96 27.28
N LYS A 356 -6.99 28.89 27.55
CA LYS A 356 -6.24 28.71 28.80
C LYS A 356 -4.80 28.33 28.50
N SER A 357 -3.86 28.98 29.20
CA SER A 357 -2.48 28.51 29.23
C SER A 357 -2.38 27.35 30.22
N VAL A 358 -1.82 26.23 29.77
CA VAL A 358 -1.63 25.02 30.58
C VAL A 358 -0.23 24.49 30.38
N LYS A 359 0.18 23.55 31.22
CA LYS A 359 1.37 22.73 30.98
C LYS A 359 0.95 21.29 30.72
N ILE A 360 1.54 20.69 29.70
CA ILE A 360 1.45 19.25 29.46
C ILE A 360 2.83 18.70 29.79
N ASN A 361 2.93 18.13 30.99
CA ASN A 361 4.21 17.85 31.65
C ASN A 361 5.09 19.12 31.73
N ASP A 362 6.26 19.13 31.10
CA ASP A 362 7.20 20.25 31.08
C ASP A 362 6.94 21.24 29.94
N LEU A 363 6.00 20.93 29.03
CA LEU A 363 5.76 21.70 27.81
C LEU A 363 4.69 22.77 27.98
N ASP A 364 4.98 23.97 27.48
CA ASP A 364 4.02 25.05 27.41
C ASP A 364 2.97 24.74 26.34
N ALA A 365 1.70 24.84 26.74
CA ALA A 365 0.57 24.54 25.89
C ALA A 365 -0.58 25.55 26.09
N ILE A 366 -1.44 25.65 25.08
CA ILE A 366 -2.69 26.37 25.17
C ILE A 366 -3.84 25.44 24.78
N THR A 367 -4.91 25.49 25.56
CA THR A 367 -6.17 24.82 25.23
C THR A 367 -7.25 25.83 24.91
N SER A 368 -8.19 25.45 24.06
CA SER A 368 -9.43 26.19 23.81
C SER A 368 -10.51 25.23 23.37
N LYS A 369 -11.77 25.56 23.67
CA LYS A 369 -12.91 24.92 23.02
C LYS A 369 -13.26 25.66 21.73
N ALA A 370 -13.86 24.94 20.78
CA ALA A 370 -14.45 25.53 19.59
C ALA A 370 -15.83 24.91 19.32
N PHE A 371 -16.72 25.66 18.68
CA PHE A 371 -18.05 25.19 18.32
C PHE A 371 -18.37 25.60 16.88
N VAL A 372 -18.69 24.63 16.03
CA VAL A 372 -19.08 24.86 14.64
C VAL A 372 -20.22 23.92 14.29
N ASP A 373 -21.34 24.47 13.84
CA ASP A 373 -22.54 23.73 13.47
C ASP A 373 -22.99 22.77 14.59
N ARG A 374 -22.90 21.46 14.34
CA ARG A 374 -23.26 20.38 15.28
C ARG A 374 -22.07 19.74 16.00
N TRP A 375 -20.90 20.36 15.94
CA TRP A 375 -19.65 19.82 16.49
C TRP A 375 -19.08 20.70 17.59
N SER A 376 -18.62 20.04 18.65
CA SER A 376 -17.83 20.62 19.73
C SER A 376 -16.39 20.12 19.62
N PHE A 377 -15.44 21.03 19.79
CA PHE A 377 -14.02 20.73 19.67
C PHE A 377 -13.27 21.10 20.95
N ASP A 378 -12.23 20.34 21.23
CA ASP A 378 -11.14 20.73 22.11
C ASP A 378 -9.87 20.84 21.25
N VAL A 379 -9.22 21.99 21.34
CA VAL A 379 -7.99 22.29 20.61
C VAL A 379 -6.91 22.49 21.64
N THR A 380 -5.92 21.61 21.63
CA THR A 380 -4.72 21.68 22.46
C THR A 380 -3.52 21.91 21.53
N ILE A 381 -2.82 23.03 21.69
CA ILE A 381 -1.57 23.32 20.98
C ILE A 381 -0.40 23.32 21.94
N ILE A 382 0.71 22.69 21.55
CA ILE A 382 1.90 22.52 22.40
C ILE A 382 3.11 23.10 21.68
N SER A 383 3.88 23.94 22.36
CA SER A 383 5.16 24.41 21.85
C SER A 383 6.20 23.30 21.96
N TYR A 384 6.82 22.92 20.83
CA TYR A 384 7.80 21.85 20.82
C TYR A 384 8.90 22.07 19.79
N GLN A 385 10.10 22.41 20.27
CA GLN A 385 11.25 22.76 19.42
C GLN A 385 10.88 23.88 18.43
N ARG A 386 11.01 23.63 17.12
CA ARG A 386 10.60 24.55 16.04
C ARG A 386 9.14 24.37 15.61
N TYR A 387 8.40 23.45 16.23
CA TYR A 387 7.06 23.07 15.82
C TYR A 387 6.00 23.54 16.81
N ILE A 388 4.79 23.73 16.30
CA ILE A 388 3.57 23.70 17.12
C ILE A 388 2.91 22.36 16.85
N LEU A 389 2.75 21.57 17.91
CA LEU A 389 1.99 20.33 17.89
C LEU A 389 0.52 20.65 18.09
N ARG A 390 -0.37 20.03 17.32
CA ARG A 390 -1.81 20.30 17.39
C ARG A 390 -2.54 19.00 17.69
N LEU A 391 -3.14 18.90 18.87
CA LEU A 391 -4.08 17.84 19.24
C LEU A 391 -5.49 18.41 19.20
N ILE A 392 -6.35 17.83 18.37
CA ILE A 392 -7.72 18.28 18.18
C ILE A 392 -8.66 17.10 18.39
N THR A 393 -9.59 17.25 19.33
CA THR A 393 -10.68 16.30 19.53
C THR A 393 -11.97 16.93 19.08
N ALA A 394 -12.75 16.23 18.26
CA ALA A 394 -14.05 16.65 17.76
C ALA A 394 -15.12 15.64 18.18
N VAL A 395 -16.23 16.14 18.73
CA VAL A 395 -17.40 15.33 19.10
C VAL A 395 -18.69 15.94 18.57
N PRO A 396 -19.75 15.14 18.34
CA PRO A 396 -21.11 15.67 18.20
C PRO A 396 -21.48 16.53 19.42
N LYS A 397 -22.22 17.62 19.22
CA LYS A 397 -22.51 18.62 20.26
C LYS A 397 -23.10 18.04 21.55
N ASP A 398 -23.91 17.00 21.44
CA ASP A 398 -24.60 16.34 22.55
C ASP A 398 -23.78 15.21 23.19
N SER A 399 -22.53 14.99 22.74
CA SER A 399 -21.65 13.96 23.27
C SER A 399 -20.91 14.44 24.52
N ASN A 400 -20.97 13.63 25.58
CA ASN A 400 -20.22 13.85 26.81
C ASN A 400 -18.77 13.32 26.74
N ALA A 401 -18.33 12.80 25.58
CA ALA A 401 -17.04 12.15 25.43
C ALA A 401 -15.86 13.12 25.28
N LEU A 402 -16.11 14.42 25.07
CA LEU A 402 -15.06 15.39 24.73
C LEU A 402 -13.99 15.46 25.82
N GLU A 403 -14.40 15.70 27.06
CA GLU A 403 -13.45 15.92 28.16
C GLU A 403 -12.66 14.64 28.45
N ALA A 404 -13.35 13.52 28.67
CA ALA A 404 -12.72 12.22 28.92
C ALA A 404 -11.72 11.81 27.82
N THR A 405 -12.06 12.04 26.55
CA THR A 405 -11.16 11.76 25.41
C THR A 405 -9.92 12.65 25.47
N THR A 406 -10.10 13.94 25.73
CA THR A 406 -9.00 14.92 25.77
C THR A 406 -8.08 14.73 26.98
N GLU A 407 -8.61 14.27 28.11
CA GLU A 407 -7.81 13.95 29.30
C GLU A 407 -6.87 12.78 29.05
N VAL A 408 -7.32 11.70 28.39
CA VAL A 408 -6.45 10.57 28.02
C VAL A 408 -5.29 11.07 27.16
N LEU A 409 -5.57 11.86 26.13
CA LEU A 409 -4.53 12.42 25.25
C LEU A 409 -3.53 13.30 26.01
N ARG A 410 -4.02 14.24 26.83
CA ARG A 410 -3.15 15.19 27.54
C ARG A 410 -2.35 14.52 28.65
N ASN A 411 -2.94 13.61 29.41
CA ASN A 411 -2.30 12.97 30.56
C ASN A 411 -1.24 11.93 30.15
N SER A 412 -1.41 11.30 28.99
CA SER A 412 -0.46 10.33 28.44
C SER A 412 0.63 10.98 27.58
N PHE A 413 0.48 12.24 27.18
CA PHE A 413 1.43 12.92 26.31
C PHE A 413 2.77 13.14 27.01
N HIS A 414 3.86 12.61 26.46
CA HIS A 414 5.21 12.78 27.01
C HIS A 414 6.29 12.77 25.94
N ARG A 415 7.47 13.30 26.31
CA ARG A 415 8.71 13.08 25.56
C ARG A 415 9.18 11.66 25.84
N MET A 416 9.47 10.91 24.78
CA MET A 416 9.98 9.56 24.89
C MET A 416 11.40 9.56 25.46
N SER A 417 11.66 8.66 26.38
CA SER A 417 13.02 8.33 26.83
C SER A 417 13.80 7.59 25.73
N SER A 418 15.14 7.61 25.82
CA SER A 418 15.99 6.82 24.92
C SER A 418 15.66 5.32 24.97
N ASN A 419 15.21 4.81 26.13
CA ASN A 419 14.80 3.42 26.28
C ASN A 419 13.52 3.12 25.49
N GLU A 420 12.53 4.00 25.54
CA GLU A 420 11.29 3.84 24.76
C GLU A 420 11.58 3.91 23.26
N ILE A 421 12.41 4.87 22.83
CA ILE A 421 12.83 5.00 21.43
C ILE A 421 13.56 3.74 20.94
N ASN A 422 14.43 3.14 21.78
CA ASN A 422 15.17 1.93 21.44
C ASN A 422 14.29 0.67 21.39
N LYS A 423 13.16 0.67 22.11
CA LYS A 423 12.15 -0.38 22.02
C LYS A 423 11.29 -0.28 20.76
N LEU A 424 11.19 0.90 20.14
CA LEU A 424 10.53 1.09 18.85
C LEU A 424 11.43 0.62 17.71
N LYS A 425 11.47 -0.69 17.53
CA LYS A 425 12.17 -1.31 16.42
C LYS A 425 11.24 -1.50 15.23
N PRO A 426 11.74 -1.33 14.00
CA PRO A 426 10.97 -1.63 12.80
C PRO A 426 10.59 -3.10 12.77
N LEU A 427 9.37 -3.38 12.34
CA LEU A 427 8.88 -4.74 12.15
C LEU A 427 9.12 -5.18 10.71
N TYR A 428 9.52 -6.43 10.54
CA TYR A 428 9.78 -7.05 9.24
C TYR A 428 8.90 -8.27 9.04
N VAL A 429 8.65 -8.61 7.78
CA VAL A 429 8.20 -9.95 7.41
C VAL A 429 9.37 -10.90 7.68
N ARG A 430 9.15 -11.89 8.54
CA ARG A 430 10.08 -12.99 8.79
C ARG A 430 9.46 -14.29 8.31
N ILE A 431 10.27 -15.08 7.62
CA ILE A 431 9.86 -16.40 7.15
C ILE A 431 10.43 -17.48 8.05
N LEU A 432 9.56 -18.30 8.62
CA LEU A 432 9.93 -19.39 9.49
C LEU A 432 9.62 -20.74 8.84
N GLN A 433 10.50 -21.70 9.06
CA GLN A 433 10.23 -23.10 8.77
C GLN A 433 9.42 -23.71 9.93
N VAL A 434 8.22 -24.23 9.64
CA VAL A 434 7.37 -24.90 10.62
C VAL A 434 8.08 -26.14 11.17
N GLN A 435 8.12 -26.28 12.49
CA GLN A 435 8.67 -27.42 13.21
C GLN A 435 7.57 -28.39 13.68
N PRO A 436 7.89 -29.68 13.95
CA PRO A 436 6.90 -30.68 14.36
C PRO A 436 6.05 -30.33 15.58
N ASN A 437 6.61 -29.55 16.51
CA ASN A 437 5.95 -29.13 17.77
C ASN A 437 5.45 -27.68 17.72
N ASP A 438 5.27 -27.11 16.53
CA ASP A 438 4.65 -25.80 16.37
C ASP A 438 3.13 -25.91 16.33
N SER A 439 2.47 -24.93 16.93
CA SER A 439 1.03 -24.72 16.85
C SER A 439 0.76 -23.29 16.38
N ILE A 440 -0.48 -23.03 15.95
CA ILE A 440 -0.92 -21.68 15.56
C ILE A 440 -0.70 -20.70 16.72
N GLU A 441 -1.05 -21.08 17.94
CA GLU A 441 -0.92 -20.24 19.15
C GLU A 441 0.55 -19.91 19.43
N LYS A 442 1.44 -20.90 19.28
CA LYS A 442 2.88 -20.71 19.52
C LYS A 442 3.51 -19.79 18.48
N LEU A 443 3.15 -19.95 17.21
CA LEU A 443 3.70 -19.13 16.12
C LEU A 443 3.08 -17.72 16.11
N ALA A 444 1.78 -17.60 16.37
CA ALA A 444 1.09 -16.31 16.48
C ALA A 444 1.66 -15.43 17.60
N LYS A 445 2.15 -16.01 18.71
CA LYS A 445 2.86 -15.25 19.75
C LYS A 445 4.12 -14.52 19.27
N LYS A 446 4.66 -14.90 18.11
CA LYS A 446 5.81 -14.21 17.49
C LYS A 446 5.39 -12.97 16.71
N ILE A 447 4.09 -12.82 16.40
CA ILE A 447 3.57 -11.63 15.74
C ILE A 447 3.58 -10.46 16.73
N GLN A 448 4.12 -9.35 16.26
CA GLN A 448 4.11 -8.05 16.91
C GLN A 448 3.27 -7.08 16.06
N GLY A 449 2.88 -5.94 16.64
CA GLY A 449 2.09 -4.92 15.93
C GLY A 449 0.57 -5.04 16.08
N THR A 450 0.05 -6.09 16.71
CA THR A 450 -1.39 -6.28 16.94
C THR A 450 -1.64 -7.17 18.16
N ASP A 451 -2.71 -6.88 18.91
CA ASP A 451 -3.25 -7.70 19.99
C ASP A 451 -4.11 -8.89 19.49
N ARG A 452 -4.55 -8.86 18.22
CA ARG A 452 -5.28 -9.95 17.54
C ARG A 452 -4.34 -10.89 16.77
N SER A 453 -3.23 -11.26 17.40
CA SER A 453 -2.12 -11.98 16.74
C SER A 453 -2.51 -13.32 16.13
N ILE A 454 -3.41 -14.10 16.75
CA ILE A 454 -3.87 -15.40 16.22
C ILE A 454 -4.68 -15.24 14.94
N GLU A 455 -5.64 -14.31 14.95
CA GLU A 455 -6.47 -14.03 13.77
C GLU A 455 -5.62 -13.47 12.63
N PHE A 456 -4.74 -12.51 12.94
CA PHE A 456 -3.84 -11.95 11.96
C PHE A 456 -2.89 -12.99 11.36
N PHE A 457 -2.32 -13.87 12.20
CA PHE A 457 -1.47 -14.98 11.78
C PHE A 457 -2.18 -15.90 10.78
N LYS A 458 -3.45 -16.22 11.05
CA LYS A 458 -4.26 -17.06 10.16
C LYS A 458 -4.46 -16.38 8.81
N ILE A 459 -4.85 -15.10 8.80
CA ILE A 459 -5.10 -14.34 7.57
C ILE A 459 -3.84 -14.25 6.71
N ILE A 460 -2.72 -13.76 7.28
CA ILE A 460 -1.51 -13.55 6.47
C ILE A 460 -0.91 -14.86 5.96
N ASN A 461 -1.28 -16.02 6.54
CA ASN A 461 -0.83 -17.33 6.08
C ASN A 461 -1.91 -18.16 5.37
N GLU A 462 -3.10 -17.60 5.09
CA GLU A 462 -4.26 -18.30 4.50
C GLU A 462 -4.67 -19.58 5.25
N ILE A 463 -4.58 -19.58 6.58
CA ILE A 463 -4.97 -20.71 7.43
C ILE A 463 -6.46 -20.59 7.77
N LYS A 464 -7.26 -21.53 7.27
CA LYS A 464 -8.70 -21.64 7.59
C LYS A 464 -8.91 -22.14 9.03
N ASP A 465 -9.99 -21.74 9.69
CA ASP A 465 -10.26 -22.05 11.10
C ASP A 465 -10.28 -23.54 11.46
N ASN A 466 -10.69 -24.39 10.51
CA ASN A 466 -10.77 -25.85 10.70
C ASN A 466 -9.61 -26.60 10.02
N ALA A 467 -8.57 -25.90 9.56
CA ALA A 467 -7.43 -26.54 8.92
C ALA A 467 -6.54 -27.23 9.98
N VAL A 468 -6.22 -28.51 9.77
CA VAL A 468 -5.15 -29.17 10.52
C VAL A 468 -3.85 -28.46 10.17
N PHE A 469 -3.22 -27.82 11.16
CA PHE A 469 -1.94 -27.15 10.99
C PHE A 469 -0.89 -28.20 10.59
N ARG A 470 -0.50 -28.21 9.31
CA ARG A 470 0.45 -29.19 8.79
C ARG A 470 1.85 -28.83 9.25
N SER A 471 2.57 -29.80 9.83
CA SER A 471 3.88 -29.65 10.45
C SER A 471 5.05 -29.40 9.47
N LYS A 472 4.78 -28.95 8.24
CA LYS A 472 5.79 -28.71 7.19
C LYS A 472 5.40 -27.51 6.33
N GLY A 473 6.38 -26.64 6.07
CA GLY A 473 6.25 -25.51 5.15
C GLY A 473 6.85 -24.22 5.71
N LEU A 474 6.85 -23.18 4.87
CA LEU A 474 7.24 -21.82 5.25
C LEU A 474 6.00 -21.02 5.67
N ILE A 475 6.14 -20.25 6.74
CA ILE A 475 5.09 -19.35 7.28
C ILE A 475 5.65 -17.95 7.53
N LYS A 476 4.80 -16.95 7.36
CA LYS A 476 5.08 -15.54 7.65
C LYS A 476 4.74 -15.22 9.11
N VAL A 477 5.63 -14.49 9.76
CA VAL A 477 5.35 -13.73 10.99
C VAL A 477 5.83 -12.30 10.82
N ILE A 478 5.26 -11.38 11.61
CA ILE A 478 5.69 -9.99 11.67
C ILE A 478 6.45 -9.77 12.98
N SER A 479 7.75 -9.51 12.91
CA SER A 479 8.59 -9.31 14.09
C SER A 479 9.81 -8.44 13.79
N GLU A 480 10.52 -8.02 14.84
CA GLU A 480 11.85 -7.36 14.72
C GLU A 480 12.85 -8.11 13.83
#